data_AF-A0A9E5ZA85-F1
#
_entry.id   AF-A0A9E5ZA85-F1
#
_cell.length_a   1.000
_cell.length_b   1.000
_cell.length_c   1.000
_cell.angle_alpha   90.00
_cell.angle_beta   90.00
_cell.angle_gamma   90.00
#
_symmetry.space_group_name_H-M   'P 1'
#
loop_
_entity.id
_entity.type
_entity.pdbx_description
1 polymer ?
#
loop_
_entity_poly.entity_id
_entity_poly.type
_entity_poly.pdbx_seq_one_letter_code
_entity_poly.pdbx_strand_id
1 'polypeptide(L)'
;ENYILHYANLADSLQVPLFCIGTEFRMAVQKRGPFWKNLIKKVRAIYSGQITYAANWDNYQLIDFWSELDYIGIDAYFPLIEVAQPTLSQLLTAWGPEFERLKSLSADYQKPILFTEFGYQSLTGTTGKHWQLNNKNTEMESQRTAYEAILNKFWDVPWFAGGFLWKWHLKKDAGGLKDPNFTPQGKPALEVITKYYKSHTRHSVAIK
;
A
#
# COMPACT_ATOMS: atom_id res chain seq x y z
N GLU A 1 -4.86 23.71 -2.16
CA GLU A 1 -5.74 23.10 -1.13
C GLU A 1 -7.18 22.96 -1.60
N ASN A 2 -7.77 23.92 -2.33
CA ASN A 2 -9.16 23.85 -2.82
C ASN A 2 -9.56 22.53 -3.48
N TYR A 3 -8.69 21.94 -4.31
CA TYR A 3 -8.91 20.61 -4.91
C TYR A 3 -9.18 19.55 -3.84
N ILE A 4 -8.29 19.41 -2.85
CA ILE A 4 -8.42 18.43 -1.78
C ILE A 4 -9.66 18.70 -0.92
N LEU A 5 -9.94 19.98 -0.61
CA LEU A 5 -11.11 20.34 0.20
C LEU A 5 -12.43 20.05 -0.52
N HIS A 6 -12.49 20.24 -1.83
CA HIS A 6 -13.64 19.86 -2.64
C HIS A 6 -13.92 18.36 -2.55
N TYR A 7 -12.89 17.53 -2.74
CA TYR A 7 -13.05 16.07 -2.65
C TYR A 7 -13.28 15.57 -1.23
N ALA A 8 -12.76 16.25 -0.20
CA ALA A 8 -13.09 15.93 1.19
C ALA A 8 -14.58 16.16 1.47
N ASN A 9 -15.16 17.25 0.95
CA ASN A 9 -16.59 17.52 1.07
C ASN A 9 -17.44 16.45 0.36
N LEU A 10 -17.04 16.07 -0.86
CA LEU A 10 -17.70 14.99 -1.59
C LEU A 10 -17.60 13.65 -0.85
N ALA A 11 -16.41 13.31 -0.34
CA ALA A 11 -16.17 12.10 0.44
C ALA A 11 -17.05 12.05 1.70
N ASP A 12 -17.23 13.18 2.38
CA ASP A 12 -18.11 13.28 3.56
C ASP A 12 -19.58 13.07 3.17
N SER A 13 -20.04 13.73 2.09
CA SER A 13 -21.42 13.60 1.59
C SER A 13 -21.79 12.17 1.18
N LEU A 14 -20.78 11.40 0.74
CA LEU A 14 -20.92 10.01 0.34
C LEU A 14 -20.56 9.03 1.47
N GLN A 15 -20.23 9.53 2.66
CA GLN A 15 -19.84 8.74 3.83
C GLN A 15 -18.68 7.77 3.52
N VAL A 16 -17.73 8.21 2.69
CA VAL A 16 -16.55 7.42 2.35
C VAL A 16 -15.78 7.11 3.64
N PRO A 17 -15.40 5.86 3.93
CA PRO A 17 -14.81 5.54 5.24
C PRO A 17 -13.37 6.02 5.43
N LEU A 18 -12.62 6.20 4.34
CA LEU A 18 -11.22 6.61 4.34
C LEU A 18 -10.91 7.58 3.19
N PHE A 19 -10.24 8.68 3.50
CA PHE A 19 -9.83 9.69 2.52
C PHE A 19 -8.31 9.90 2.56
N CYS A 20 -7.65 9.76 1.40
CA CYS A 20 -6.22 10.01 1.27
C CYS A 20 -5.97 11.46 0.83
N ILE A 21 -5.29 12.24 1.66
CA ILE A 21 -5.12 13.69 1.45
C ILE A 21 -4.01 14.05 0.45
N GLY A 22 -3.24 13.07 0.00
CA GLY A 22 -2.14 13.24 -0.94
C GLY A 22 -1.31 11.97 -1.10
N THR A 23 -0.61 11.89 -2.22
CA THR A 23 0.17 10.72 -2.63
C THR A 23 1.53 11.17 -3.17
N GLU A 24 2.63 10.63 -2.62
CA GLU A 24 4.00 10.75 -3.12
C GLU A 24 4.60 12.16 -3.34
N PHE A 25 4.09 13.19 -2.66
CA PHE A 25 4.62 14.55 -2.73
C PHE A 25 5.95 14.76 -1.95
N ARG A 26 6.97 13.93 -2.22
CA ARG A 26 8.24 13.82 -1.48
C ARG A 26 8.89 15.16 -1.11
N MET A 27 8.98 16.08 -2.06
CA MET A 27 9.60 17.40 -1.81
C MET A 27 8.68 18.32 -1.02
N ALA A 28 7.37 18.28 -1.27
CA ALA A 28 6.43 19.22 -0.66
C ALA A 28 6.21 18.88 0.81
N VAL A 29 6.15 17.61 1.19
CA VAL A 29 6.02 17.19 2.59
C VAL A 29 7.18 17.65 3.45
N GLN A 30 8.41 17.57 2.94
CA GLN A 30 9.61 18.04 3.64
C GLN A 30 9.68 19.57 3.70
N LYS A 31 9.39 20.25 2.59
CA LYS A 31 9.57 21.72 2.49
C LYS A 31 8.40 22.51 3.05
N ARG A 32 7.24 21.89 3.30
CA ARG A 32 5.99 22.60 3.60
C ARG A 32 5.21 21.97 4.76
N GLY A 33 5.89 21.54 5.82
CA GLY A 33 5.25 21.01 7.04
C GLY A 33 4.04 21.84 7.53
N PRO A 34 4.17 23.18 7.71
CA PRO A 34 3.03 24.02 8.13
C PRO A 34 1.83 23.97 7.18
N PHE A 35 2.06 23.84 5.86
CA PHE A 35 0.98 23.72 4.89
C PHE A 35 0.21 22.41 5.06
N TRP A 36 0.91 21.28 5.24
CA TRP A 36 0.26 19.98 5.41
C TRP A 36 -0.55 19.91 6.70
N LYS A 37 0.00 20.36 7.83
CA LYS A 37 -0.71 20.44 9.11
C LYS A 37 -1.96 21.33 9.00
N ASN A 38 -1.86 22.47 8.30
CA ASN A 38 -3.02 23.32 8.05
C ASN A 38 -4.06 22.69 7.11
N LEU A 39 -3.61 21.97 6.08
CA LEU A 39 -4.50 21.23 5.18
C LEU A 39 -5.26 20.14 5.94
N ILE A 40 -4.58 19.38 6.80
CA ILE A 40 -5.18 18.33 7.63
C ILE A 40 -6.28 18.92 8.52
N LYS A 41 -6.00 20.05 9.20
CA LYS A 41 -7.01 20.76 10.00
C LYS A 41 -8.24 21.17 9.19
N LYS A 42 -8.04 21.71 7.98
CA LYS A 42 -9.15 22.10 7.10
C LYS A 42 -9.95 20.89 6.59
N VAL A 43 -9.28 19.78 6.27
CA VAL A 43 -9.96 18.53 5.87
C VAL A 43 -10.79 17.99 7.04
N ARG A 44 -10.24 17.92 8.26
CA ARG A 44 -10.95 17.46 9.47
C ARG A 44 -12.17 18.32 9.83
N ALA A 45 -12.17 19.60 9.45
CA ALA A 45 -13.32 20.48 9.66
C ALA A 45 -14.51 20.18 8.72
N ILE A 46 -14.27 19.43 7.64
CA ILE A 46 -15.26 19.16 6.57
C ILE A 46 -15.62 17.68 6.50
N TYR A 47 -14.65 16.79 6.75
CA TYR A 47 -14.79 15.36 6.55
C TYR A 47 -14.65 14.61 7.88
N SER A 48 -15.67 13.82 8.19
CA SER A 48 -15.86 13.12 9.46
C SER A 48 -15.25 11.71 9.51
N GLY A 49 -14.91 11.14 8.36
CA GLY A 49 -14.30 9.81 8.27
C GLY A 49 -12.80 9.79 8.59
N GLN A 50 -12.16 8.64 8.34
CA GLN A 50 -10.73 8.49 8.61
C GLN A 50 -9.88 9.09 7.49
N ILE A 51 -8.70 9.61 7.81
CA ILE A 51 -7.77 10.18 6.83
C ILE A 51 -6.37 9.55 6.91
N THR A 52 -5.71 9.53 5.76
CA THR A 52 -4.31 9.11 5.62
C THR A 52 -3.59 9.94 4.56
N TYR A 53 -2.29 9.70 4.41
CA TYR A 53 -1.43 10.22 3.34
C TYR A 53 -0.60 9.06 2.81
N ALA A 54 -0.51 8.92 1.48
CA ALA A 54 0.25 7.86 0.83
C ALA A 54 1.70 8.31 0.61
N ALA A 55 2.60 7.89 1.50
CA ALA A 55 4.04 8.11 1.33
C ALA A 55 4.66 6.95 0.55
N ASN A 56 5.62 7.25 -0.31
CA ASN A 56 6.39 6.22 -0.98
C ASN A 56 7.31 5.48 0.02
N TRP A 57 7.69 4.25 -0.32
CA TRP A 57 8.53 3.35 0.50
C TRP A 57 9.86 3.96 0.95
N ASP A 58 10.38 4.97 0.27
CA ASP A 58 11.67 5.61 0.58
C ASP A 58 11.54 6.99 1.25
N ASN A 59 10.32 7.48 1.50
CA ASN A 59 10.12 8.83 2.06
C ASN A 59 9.13 8.88 3.25
N TYR A 60 8.52 7.76 3.64
CA TYR A 60 7.56 7.70 4.75
C TYR A 60 8.16 8.17 6.09
N GLN A 61 9.47 8.01 6.29
CA GLN A 61 10.18 8.44 7.50
C GLN A 61 10.33 9.97 7.60
N LEU A 62 10.15 10.68 6.48
CA LEU A 62 10.33 12.14 6.39
C LEU A 62 9.03 12.91 6.64
N ILE A 63 7.94 12.21 6.95
CA ILE A 63 6.65 12.80 7.23
C ILE A 63 6.55 13.11 8.72
N ASP A 64 6.36 14.39 9.07
CA ASP A 64 6.36 14.89 10.45
C ASP A 64 4.95 15.12 11.03
N PHE A 65 3.91 14.69 10.29
CA PHE A 65 2.50 14.93 10.61
C PHE A 65 1.69 13.63 10.74
N TRP A 66 2.33 12.46 10.87
CA TRP A 66 1.62 11.19 11.06
C TRP A 66 0.70 11.19 12.29
N SER A 67 1.07 11.91 13.36
CA SER A 67 0.24 12.05 14.55
C SER A 67 -1.11 12.75 14.31
N GLU A 68 -1.23 13.52 13.22
CA GLU A 68 -2.47 14.21 12.83
C GLU A 68 -3.40 13.34 11.94
N LEU A 69 -2.94 12.14 11.56
CA LEU A 69 -3.65 11.20 10.68
C LEU A 69 -4.17 9.98 11.47
N ASP A 70 -5.05 9.19 10.85
CA ASP A 70 -5.59 7.95 11.46
C ASP A 70 -4.72 6.74 11.11
N TYR A 71 -4.10 6.75 9.92
CA TYR A 71 -3.19 5.71 9.44
C TYR A 71 -1.89 6.30 8.92
N ILE A 72 -0.80 5.58 9.16
CA ILE A 72 0.45 5.77 8.43
C ILE A 72 0.31 5.06 7.07
N GLY A 73 0.12 5.85 6.01
CA GLY A 73 -0.08 5.34 4.65
C GLY A 73 1.23 5.17 3.90
N ILE A 74 1.48 3.96 3.38
CA ILE A 74 2.72 3.63 2.67
C ILE A 74 2.43 2.91 1.36
N ASP A 75 3.00 3.41 0.27
CA ASP A 75 3.07 2.72 -1.02
C ASP A 75 4.24 1.74 -0.93
N ALA A 76 3.93 0.49 -0.60
CA ALA A 76 4.84 -0.52 -0.08
C ALA A 76 5.64 -1.27 -1.17
N TYR A 77 6.25 -0.49 -2.06
CA TYR A 77 7.08 -0.94 -3.17
C TYR A 77 8.56 -1.15 -2.77
N PHE A 78 8.80 -1.67 -1.56
CA PHE A 78 10.14 -1.89 -1.03
C PHE A 78 10.95 -2.84 -1.93
N PRO A 79 12.20 -2.50 -2.29
CA PRO A 79 13.08 -3.39 -3.05
C PRO A 79 13.64 -4.49 -2.12
N LEU A 80 13.00 -5.66 -2.10
CA LEU A 80 13.31 -6.74 -1.16
C LEU A 80 14.56 -7.51 -1.55
N ILE A 81 14.58 -8.06 -2.76
CA ILE A 81 15.67 -8.91 -3.26
C ILE A 81 15.72 -8.92 -4.79
N GLU A 82 16.93 -8.82 -5.35
CA GLU A 82 17.20 -8.83 -6.80
C GLU A 82 17.53 -10.25 -7.28
N VAL A 83 16.51 -11.10 -7.40
CA VAL A 83 16.65 -12.46 -7.96
C VAL A 83 15.55 -12.72 -9.00
N ALA A 84 15.83 -13.60 -9.96
CA ALA A 84 14.93 -13.87 -11.08
C ALA A 84 13.56 -14.40 -10.63
N GLN A 85 13.56 -15.43 -9.78
CA GLN A 85 12.38 -16.07 -9.18
C GLN A 85 12.68 -16.33 -7.70
N PRO A 86 12.17 -15.51 -6.78
CA PRO A 86 12.42 -15.69 -5.36
C PRO A 86 11.56 -16.81 -4.78
N THR A 87 12.11 -17.56 -3.83
CA THR A 87 11.34 -18.47 -2.98
C THR A 87 10.58 -17.71 -1.89
N LEU A 88 9.52 -18.30 -1.35
CA LEU A 88 8.77 -17.73 -0.22
C LEU A 88 9.68 -17.42 0.97
N SER A 89 10.58 -18.34 1.33
CA SER A 89 11.52 -18.17 2.44
C SER A 89 12.47 -16.97 2.26
N GLN A 90 12.96 -16.77 1.03
CA GLN A 90 13.78 -15.60 0.70
C GLN A 90 13.02 -14.29 0.90
N LEU A 91 11.75 -14.23 0.47
CA LEU A 91 10.94 -13.01 0.63
C LEU A 91 10.55 -12.75 2.09
N LEU A 92 10.20 -13.78 2.87
CA LEU A 92 9.90 -13.62 4.29
C LEU A 92 11.10 -13.11 5.09
N THR A 93 12.30 -13.54 4.69
CA THR A 93 13.57 -13.07 5.24
C THR A 93 13.85 -11.63 4.80
N ALA A 94 13.71 -11.34 3.50
CA ALA A 94 13.98 -10.01 2.93
C ALA A 94 13.02 -8.93 3.47
N TRP A 95 11.79 -9.29 3.82
CA TRP A 95 10.86 -8.38 4.51
C TRP A 95 11.27 -8.05 5.95
N GLY A 96 12.17 -8.82 6.58
CA GLY A 96 12.52 -8.70 8.00
C GLY A 96 12.95 -7.29 8.44
N PRO A 97 13.92 -6.64 7.78
CA PRO A 97 14.39 -5.33 8.19
C PRO A 97 13.31 -4.23 8.07
N GLU A 98 12.50 -4.28 7.01
CA GLU A 98 11.41 -3.34 6.75
C GLU A 98 10.25 -3.58 7.72
N PHE A 99 9.95 -4.84 8.03
CA PHE A 99 8.96 -5.20 9.04
C PHE A 99 9.25 -4.57 10.40
N GLU A 100 10.50 -4.69 10.90
CA GLU A 100 10.87 -4.08 12.19
C GLU A 100 10.86 -2.55 12.12
N ARG A 101 11.25 -1.94 10.99
CA ARG A 101 11.14 -0.48 10.80
C ARG A 101 9.69 0.00 10.84
N LEU A 102 8.78 -0.70 10.16
CA LEU A 102 7.36 -0.37 10.14
C LEU A 102 6.69 -0.58 11.51
N LYS A 103 7.06 -1.65 12.21
CA LYS A 103 6.62 -1.92 13.58
C LYS A 103 7.02 -0.79 14.54
N SER A 104 8.29 -0.39 14.51
CA SER A 104 8.79 0.71 15.35
C SER A 104 8.09 2.01 15.02
N LEU A 105 7.94 2.34 13.72
CA LEU A 105 7.23 3.55 13.31
C LEU A 105 5.78 3.58 13.81
N SER A 106 5.06 2.44 13.70
CA SER A 106 3.70 2.32 14.21
C SER A 106 3.64 2.55 15.71
N ALA A 107 4.61 2.00 16.45
CA ALA A 107 4.72 2.18 17.89
C ALA A 107 5.06 3.64 18.26
N ASP A 108 5.97 4.30 17.53
CA ASP A 108 6.39 5.67 17.83
C ASP A 108 5.22 6.66 17.69
N TYR A 109 4.41 6.50 16.64
CA TYR A 109 3.26 7.36 16.41
C TYR A 109 1.96 6.88 17.08
N GLN A 110 1.94 5.64 17.59
CA GLN A 110 0.74 4.96 18.06
C GLN A 110 -0.37 4.96 16.99
N LYS A 111 0.02 4.68 15.74
CA LYS A 111 -0.88 4.62 14.57
C LYS A 111 -0.67 3.33 13.79
N PRO A 112 -1.74 2.66 13.34
CA PRO A 112 -1.59 1.48 12.49
C PRO A 112 -0.98 1.84 11.13
N ILE A 113 -0.20 0.92 10.57
CA ILE A 113 0.30 0.99 9.19
C ILE A 113 -0.80 0.54 8.24
N LEU A 114 -1.02 1.31 7.19
CA LEU A 114 -1.89 0.99 6.07
C LEU A 114 -1.05 1.01 4.80
N PHE A 115 -1.03 -0.09 4.04
CA PHE A 115 -0.43 -0.05 2.71
C PHE A 115 -1.39 0.61 1.73
N THR A 116 -1.18 1.90 1.47
CA THR A 116 -1.99 2.70 0.54
C THR A 116 -1.86 2.19 -0.90
N GLU A 117 -0.71 1.58 -1.21
CA GLU A 117 -0.52 0.72 -2.37
C GLU A 117 0.37 -0.46 -2.01
N PHE A 118 0.06 -1.65 -2.53
CA PHE A 118 1.02 -2.75 -2.60
C PHE A 118 0.71 -3.63 -3.82
N GLY A 119 1.75 -4.18 -4.43
CA GLY A 119 1.59 -5.06 -5.58
C GLY A 119 2.92 -5.39 -6.24
N TYR A 120 2.87 -6.38 -7.12
CA TYR A 120 4.03 -6.88 -7.84
C TYR A 120 3.65 -7.07 -9.31
N GLN A 121 4.57 -6.76 -10.23
CA GLN A 121 4.43 -7.11 -11.64
C GLN A 121 4.59 -8.64 -11.80
N SER A 122 4.03 -9.19 -12.87
CA SER A 122 4.27 -10.59 -13.25
C SER A 122 5.52 -10.66 -14.13
N LEU A 123 6.65 -10.23 -13.59
CA LEU A 123 7.95 -10.18 -14.29
C LEU A 123 9.04 -10.88 -13.49
N THR A 124 10.00 -11.46 -14.21
CA THR A 124 11.28 -11.89 -13.63
C THR A 124 11.96 -10.70 -12.93
N GLY A 125 12.33 -10.88 -11.65
CA GLY A 125 12.95 -9.82 -10.84
C GLY A 125 11.99 -8.85 -10.15
N THR A 126 10.67 -9.10 -10.18
CA THR A 126 9.65 -8.15 -9.66
C THR A 126 9.78 -7.78 -8.17
N THR A 127 10.54 -8.53 -7.37
CA THR A 127 10.67 -8.30 -5.92
C THR A 127 11.85 -7.40 -5.54
N GLY A 128 12.64 -6.97 -6.53
CA GLY A 128 13.70 -5.98 -6.34
C GLY A 128 13.21 -4.59 -6.73
N LYS A 129 14.06 -3.84 -7.44
CA LYS A 129 13.73 -2.53 -8.01
C LYS A 129 12.92 -2.69 -9.29
N HIS A 130 11.66 -3.10 -9.17
CA HIS A 130 10.80 -3.43 -10.31
C HIS A 130 10.63 -2.28 -11.32
N TRP A 131 10.68 -1.01 -10.86
CA TRP A 131 10.67 0.17 -11.74
C TRP A 131 11.90 0.32 -12.65
N GLN A 132 12.94 -0.50 -12.46
CA GLN A 132 14.13 -0.55 -13.32
C GLN A 132 14.11 -1.72 -14.32
N LEU A 133 13.07 -2.56 -14.29
CA LEU A 133 12.98 -3.72 -15.15
C LEU A 133 12.62 -3.29 -16.57
N ASN A 134 13.51 -3.58 -17.52
CA ASN A 134 13.30 -3.36 -18.95
C ASN A 134 12.96 -4.66 -19.70
N ASN A 135 12.72 -5.76 -18.98
CA ASN A 135 12.40 -7.06 -19.57
C ASN A 135 10.88 -7.26 -19.69
N LYS A 136 10.47 -8.16 -20.58
CA LYS A 136 9.06 -8.57 -20.75
C LYS A 136 8.86 -10.05 -20.35
N ASN A 137 9.78 -10.60 -19.58
CA ASN A 137 9.78 -12.01 -19.21
C ASN A 137 8.69 -12.22 -18.18
N THR A 138 7.53 -12.63 -18.68
CA THR A 138 6.34 -12.84 -17.87
C THR A 138 6.60 -13.98 -16.90
N GLU A 139 6.41 -13.71 -15.61
CA GLU A 139 6.66 -14.66 -14.53
C GLU A 139 5.53 -14.58 -13.50
N MET A 140 4.60 -15.51 -13.61
CA MET A 140 3.37 -15.53 -12.80
C MET A 140 3.64 -16.02 -11.38
N GLU A 141 4.59 -16.95 -11.21
CA GLU A 141 4.87 -17.55 -9.91
C GLU A 141 5.63 -16.60 -8.99
N SER A 142 6.48 -15.71 -9.54
CA SER A 142 7.10 -14.64 -8.76
C SER A 142 6.07 -13.69 -8.18
N GLN A 143 5.06 -13.29 -8.97
CA GLN A 143 3.96 -12.45 -8.47
C GLN A 143 3.17 -13.19 -7.38
N ARG A 144 2.79 -14.46 -7.62
CA ARG A 144 2.06 -15.28 -6.65
C ARG A 144 2.83 -15.41 -5.32
N THR A 145 4.11 -15.76 -5.39
CA THR A 145 4.98 -15.96 -4.23
C THR A 145 5.20 -14.65 -3.46
N ALA A 146 5.28 -13.51 -4.16
CA ALA A 146 5.41 -12.22 -3.53
C ALA A 146 4.14 -11.79 -2.77
N TYR A 147 2.95 -12.04 -3.33
CA TYR A 147 1.70 -11.86 -2.60
C TYR A 147 1.59 -12.80 -1.40
N GLU A 148 2.01 -14.06 -1.54
CA GLU A 148 2.02 -15.01 -0.43
C GLU A 148 2.94 -14.52 0.71
N ALA A 149 4.12 -14.02 0.38
CA ALA A 149 5.08 -13.51 1.36
C ALA A 149 4.55 -12.28 2.12
N ILE A 150 4.04 -11.26 1.43
CA ILE A 150 3.56 -10.03 2.09
C ILE A 150 2.32 -10.32 2.95
N LEU A 151 1.38 -11.15 2.46
CA LEU A 151 0.19 -11.51 3.24
C LEU A 151 0.58 -12.37 4.45
N ASN A 152 1.44 -13.38 4.28
CA ASN A 152 1.92 -14.19 5.40
C ASN A 152 2.61 -13.35 6.49
N LYS A 153 3.45 -12.38 6.08
CA LYS A 153 4.24 -11.58 7.02
C LYS A 153 3.41 -10.58 7.82
N PHE A 154 2.41 -9.94 7.21
CA PHE A 154 1.74 -8.77 7.79
C PHE A 154 0.29 -9.01 8.23
N TRP A 155 -0.44 -9.96 7.64
CA TRP A 155 -1.90 -10.00 7.72
C TRP A 155 -2.47 -10.12 9.16
N ASP A 156 -1.84 -10.93 10.00
CA ASP A 156 -2.26 -11.16 11.38
C ASP A 156 -1.56 -10.26 12.41
N VAL A 157 -0.82 -9.26 11.93
CA VAL A 157 -0.04 -8.38 12.81
C VAL A 157 -0.92 -7.26 13.37
N PRO A 158 -0.98 -7.02 14.70
CA PRO A 158 -1.93 -6.07 15.30
C PRO A 158 -1.76 -4.61 14.85
N TRP A 159 -0.54 -4.21 14.51
CA TRP A 159 -0.23 -2.84 14.06
C TRP A 159 -0.43 -2.62 12.55
N PHE A 160 -0.89 -3.64 11.82
CA PHE A 160 -1.15 -3.57 10.39
C PHE A 160 -2.66 -3.55 10.10
N ALA A 161 -3.12 -2.54 9.38
CA ALA A 161 -4.54 -2.32 9.06
C ALA A 161 -5.00 -2.97 7.74
N GLY A 162 -4.08 -3.51 6.95
CA GLY A 162 -4.35 -4.01 5.59
C GLY A 162 -3.79 -3.08 4.53
N GLY A 163 -4.39 -3.10 3.33
CA GLY A 163 -3.98 -2.21 2.26
C GLY A 163 -4.78 -2.34 0.96
N PHE A 164 -4.38 -1.58 -0.05
CA PHE A 164 -5.00 -1.53 -1.36
C PHE A 164 -4.07 -2.12 -2.42
N LEU A 165 -4.59 -3.10 -3.16
CA LEU A 165 -3.87 -3.76 -4.25
C LEU A 165 -3.67 -2.79 -5.42
N TRP A 166 -2.44 -2.66 -5.89
CA TRP A 166 -2.15 -2.07 -7.19
C TRP A 166 -2.02 -3.19 -8.22
N LYS A 167 -2.89 -3.29 -9.24
CA LYS A 167 -4.17 -2.58 -9.34
C LYS A 167 -5.24 -3.44 -9.97
N TRP A 168 -6.49 -3.05 -9.75
CA TRP A 168 -7.64 -3.65 -10.39
C TRP A 168 -8.12 -2.80 -11.57
N HIS A 169 -8.47 -3.45 -12.67
CA HIS A 169 -9.01 -2.83 -13.87
C HIS A 169 -10.51 -3.10 -13.98
N LEU A 170 -11.25 -2.15 -14.54
CA LEU A 170 -12.70 -2.27 -14.75
C LEU A 170 -13.08 -3.33 -15.80
N LYS A 171 -12.17 -3.62 -16.74
CA LYS A 171 -12.38 -4.63 -17.77
C LYS A 171 -12.32 -6.03 -17.15
N LYS A 172 -13.32 -6.86 -17.44
CA LYS A 172 -13.42 -8.25 -16.93
C LYS A 172 -12.30 -9.15 -17.45
N ASP A 173 -11.77 -8.86 -18.63
CA ASP A 173 -10.71 -9.59 -19.32
C ASP A 173 -9.32 -8.96 -19.13
N ALA A 174 -9.17 -8.01 -18.21
CA ALA A 174 -7.85 -7.48 -17.86
C ALA A 174 -6.96 -8.54 -17.20
N GLY A 175 -5.64 -8.40 -17.36
CA GLY A 175 -4.69 -9.36 -16.80
C GLY A 175 -4.51 -10.60 -17.67
N GLY A 176 -4.52 -11.77 -17.02
CA GLY A 176 -4.28 -13.06 -17.65
C GLY A 176 -2.81 -13.48 -17.71
N LEU A 177 -2.57 -14.72 -18.13
CA LEU A 177 -1.26 -15.40 -18.10
C LEU A 177 -0.19 -14.80 -19.02
N LYS A 178 -0.54 -13.79 -19.83
CA LYS A 178 0.40 -13.07 -20.70
C LYS A 178 0.58 -11.60 -20.32
N ASP A 179 -0.13 -11.12 -19.29
CA ASP A 179 0.01 -9.74 -18.83
C ASP A 179 1.14 -9.64 -17.80
N PRO A 180 2.25 -8.94 -18.10
CA PRO A 180 3.36 -8.77 -17.17
C PRO A 180 3.06 -7.71 -16.08
N ASN A 181 1.95 -6.98 -16.17
CA ASN A 181 1.69 -5.84 -15.28
C ASN A 181 1.18 -6.27 -13.90
N PHE A 182 0.90 -5.28 -13.06
CA PHE A 182 0.58 -5.42 -11.65
C PHE A 182 -0.72 -6.16 -11.33
N THR A 183 -1.72 -6.11 -12.21
CA THR A 183 -3.04 -6.66 -11.89
C THR A 183 -2.98 -8.16 -11.60
N PRO A 184 -3.65 -8.67 -10.54
CA PRO A 184 -3.75 -10.10 -10.28
C PRO A 184 -4.88 -10.76 -11.09
N GLN A 185 -5.71 -9.99 -11.82
CA GLN A 185 -6.85 -10.52 -12.56
C GLN A 185 -6.44 -11.63 -13.54
N GLY A 186 -7.07 -12.79 -13.45
CA GLY A 186 -6.76 -13.93 -14.31
C GLY A 186 -5.37 -14.55 -14.11
N LYS A 187 -4.73 -14.33 -12.95
CA LYS A 187 -3.39 -14.84 -12.63
C LYS A 187 -3.39 -15.69 -11.35
N PRO A 188 -2.40 -16.59 -11.17
CA PRO A 188 -2.28 -17.42 -9.96
C PRO A 188 -2.21 -16.62 -8.65
N ALA A 189 -1.68 -15.39 -8.69
CA ALA A 189 -1.68 -14.48 -7.55
C ALA A 189 -3.07 -14.23 -6.94
N LEU A 190 -4.13 -14.21 -7.76
CA LEU A 190 -5.49 -13.97 -7.28
C LEU A 190 -6.00 -15.09 -6.36
N GLU A 191 -5.54 -16.32 -6.54
CA GLU A 191 -5.92 -17.45 -5.69
C GLU A 191 -5.40 -17.25 -4.26
N VAL A 192 -4.14 -16.83 -4.13
CA VAL A 192 -3.53 -16.48 -2.84
C VAL A 192 -4.28 -15.34 -2.18
N ILE A 193 -4.49 -14.24 -2.90
CA ILE A 193 -5.23 -13.08 -2.39
C ILE A 193 -6.63 -13.50 -1.90
N THR A 194 -7.37 -14.26 -2.72
CA THR A 194 -8.72 -14.72 -2.39
C THR A 194 -8.72 -15.59 -1.14
N LYS A 195 -7.75 -16.51 -1.01
CA LYS A 195 -7.62 -17.38 0.16
C LYS A 195 -7.48 -16.55 1.44
N TYR A 196 -6.54 -15.60 1.48
CA TYR A 196 -6.27 -14.78 2.66
C TYR A 196 -7.46 -13.91 3.05
N TYR A 197 -8.11 -13.25 2.09
CA TYR A 197 -9.25 -12.38 2.35
C TYR A 197 -10.52 -13.17 2.77
N LYS A 198 -10.67 -14.44 2.34
CA LYS A 198 -11.78 -15.29 2.80
C LYS A 198 -11.53 -15.89 4.19
N SER A 199 -10.31 -16.33 4.48
CA SER A 199 -10.03 -17.11 5.70
C SER A 199 -9.86 -16.26 6.96
N HIS A 200 -9.61 -14.95 6.81
CA HIS A 200 -9.37 -14.06 7.94
C HIS A 200 -10.47 -13.00 8.01
N THR A 201 -11.50 -13.30 8.78
CA THR A 201 -12.47 -12.31 9.27
C THR A 201 -11.82 -11.45 10.36
N ARG A 202 -10.76 -10.72 10.05
CA ARG A 202 -10.48 -9.50 10.82
C ARG A 202 -11.58 -8.50 10.50
N HIS A 203 -11.87 -7.63 11.47
CA HIS A 203 -12.47 -6.34 11.21
C HIS A 203 -11.46 -5.58 10.35
N SER A 204 -11.35 -5.98 9.08
CA SER A 204 -10.74 -5.16 8.08
C SER A 204 -11.37 -3.78 8.23
N VAL A 205 -10.66 -2.75 7.81
CA VAL A 205 -11.33 -1.59 7.23
C VAL A 205 -12.02 -2.08 5.96
N ALA A 206 -12.97 -3.02 6.11
CA ALA A 206 -14.05 -3.23 5.22
C ALA A 206 -14.78 -1.91 5.31
N ILE A 207 -14.50 -1.09 4.31
CA ILE A 207 -15.49 -0.19 3.76
C ILE A 207 -16.77 -1.03 3.69
N LYS A 208 -17.65 -0.83 4.69
CA LYS A 208 -19.01 -1.35 4.67
C LYS A 208 -19.76 -0.67 3.54
#